data_AF-A0A5N4B6Z7-F1
#
_entry.id   AF-A0A5N4B6Z7-F1
#
_cell.length_a   1.000
_cell.length_b   1.000
_cell.length_c   1.000
_cell.angle_alpha   90.00
_cell.angle_beta   90.00
_cell.angle_gamma   90.00
#
_symmetry.space_group_name_H-M   'P 1'
#
loop_
_entity.id
_entity.type
_entity.pdbx_description
1 polymer ?
#
loop_
_entity_poly.entity_id
_entity_poly.type
_entity_poly.pdbx_seq_one_letter_code
_entity_poly.pdbx_strand_id
1 'polypeptide(L)'
;VTKFYAFHRIRPALEQFREGLNTGMIYELLKSHPNLFQNTMCQTEDITSNTLEKLFSIMYSEQGSSKRSIENRIISFWRDFLLDCE
;
A
#
# COMPACT_ATOMS: atom_id res chain seq x y z
N VAL A 1 -12.63 -11.87 -19.87
CA VAL A 1 -11.17 -11.62 -19.70
C VAL A 1 -10.83 -11.22 -18.26
N THR A 2 -11.52 -10.26 -17.65
CA THR A 2 -11.23 -9.76 -16.29
C THR A 2 -11.27 -10.83 -15.19
N LYS A 3 -12.24 -11.76 -15.22
CA LYS A 3 -12.31 -12.90 -14.27
C LYS A 3 -11.09 -13.82 -14.34
N PHE A 4 -10.50 -14.01 -15.51
CA PHE A 4 -9.32 -14.88 -15.66
C PHE A 4 -8.11 -14.29 -14.96
N TYR A 5 -7.81 -13.01 -15.20
CA TYR A 5 -6.68 -12.34 -14.59
C TYR A 5 -6.87 -12.04 -13.10
N ALA A 6 -8.08 -11.70 -12.68
CA ALA A 6 -8.36 -11.33 -11.29
C ALA A 6 -8.55 -12.54 -10.36
N PHE A 7 -9.08 -13.66 -10.85
CA PHE A 7 -9.45 -14.80 -10.00
C PHE A 7 -8.75 -16.10 -10.43
N HIS A 8 -8.91 -16.52 -11.68
CA HIS A 8 -8.41 -17.84 -12.09
C HIS A 8 -6.89 -17.96 -12.06
N ARG A 9 -6.15 -16.88 -12.36
CA ARG A 9 -4.69 -16.86 -12.33
C ARG A 9 -4.12 -17.02 -10.92
N ILE A 10 -4.76 -16.41 -9.93
CA ILE A 10 -4.27 -16.42 -8.53
C ILE A 10 -4.85 -17.57 -7.71
N ARG A 11 -5.91 -18.23 -8.20
CA ARG A 11 -6.61 -19.28 -7.48
C ARG A 11 -5.70 -20.40 -6.95
N PRO A 12 -4.74 -20.97 -7.72
CA PRO A 12 -3.85 -22.00 -7.19
C PRO A 12 -3.01 -21.53 -6.00
N ALA A 13 -2.51 -20.29 -6.06
CA ALA A 13 -1.73 -19.70 -4.97
C ALA A 13 -2.60 -19.46 -3.71
N LEU A 14 -3.87 -19.04 -3.90
CA LEU A 14 -4.81 -18.86 -2.79
C LEU A 14 -5.16 -20.20 -2.11
N GLU A 15 -5.35 -21.27 -2.87
CA GLU A 15 -5.61 -22.60 -2.29
C GLU A 15 -4.38 -23.12 -1.53
N GLN A 16 -3.16 -22.98 -2.08
CA GLN A 16 -1.93 -23.35 -1.38
C GLN A 16 -1.74 -22.54 -0.09
N PHE A 17 -2.03 -21.24 -0.12
CA PHE A 17 -1.97 -20.39 1.07
C PHE A 17 -2.95 -20.87 2.13
N ARG A 18 -4.19 -21.18 1.73
CA ARG A 18 -5.22 -21.74 2.62
C ARG A 18 -4.78 -23.09 3.22
N GLU A 19 -4.23 -23.99 2.41
CA GLU A 19 -3.69 -25.27 2.88
C GLU A 19 -2.57 -25.07 3.89
N GLY A 20 -1.64 -24.16 3.62
CA GLY A 20 -0.58 -23.78 4.56
C GLY A 20 -1.12 -23.29 5.90
N LEU A 21 -2.12 -22.40 5.91
CA LEU A 21 -2.77 -21.94 7.13
C LEU A 21 -3.49 -23.07 7.89
N ASN A 22 -4.05 -24.06 7.19
CA ASN A 22 -4.70 -25.22 7.81
C ASN A 22 -3.71 -26.12 8.55
N THR A 23 -2.44 -26.19 8.16
CA THR A 23 -1.43 -27.03 8.85
C THR A 23 -1.27 -26.67 10.33
N GLY A 24 -1.52 -25.41 10.70
CA GLY A 24 -1.47 -24.92 12.08
C GLY A 24 -2.82 -24.50 12.65
N MET A 25 -3.95 -24.92 12.05
CA MET A 25 -5.31 -24.49 12.41
C MET A 25 -5.57 -22.96 12.33
N ILE A 26 -4.66 -22.21 11.72
CA ILE A 26 -4.72 -20.74 11.63
C ILE A 26 -5.92 -20.31 10.78
N TYR A 27 -6.26 -21.06 9.73
CA TYR A 27 -7.38 -20.72 8.86
C TYR A 27 -8.73 -20.66 9.60
N GLU A 28 -9.00 -21.63 10.48
CA GLU A 28 -10.22 -21.66 11.28
C GLU A 28 -10.21 -20.58 12.37
N LEU A 29 -9.04 -20.31 12.98
CA LEU A 29 -8.88 -19.20 13.92
C LEU A 29 -9.09 -17.84 13.26
N LEU A 30 -8.58 -17.65 12.04
CA LEU A 30 -8.75 -16.43 11.26
C LEU A 30 -10.23 -16.21 10.90
N LYS A 31 -10.96 -17.27 10.55
CA LYS A 31 -12.40 -17.20 10.28
C LYS A 31 -13.23 -16.88 11.53
N SER A 32 -12.89 -17.47 12.67
CA SER A 32 -13.63 -17.29 13.92
C SER A 32 -13.30 -15.97 14.63
N HIS A 33 -12.08 -15.45 14.46
CA HIS A 33 -11.59 -14.25 15.14
C HIS A 33 -10.84 -13.28 14.21
N PRO A 34 -11.46 -12.81 13.11
CA PRO A 34 -10.76 -12.03 12.08
C PRO A 34 -10.07 -10.76 12.63
N ASN A 35 -10.69 -10.11 13.62
CA ASN A 35 -10.16 -8.89 14.23
C ASN A 35 -8.81 -9.11 14.95
N LEU A 36 -8.56 -10.31 15.49
CA LEU A 36 -7.28 -10.62 16.15
C LEU A 36 -6.12 -10.68 15.15
N PHE A 37 -6.41 -11.09 13.91
CA PHE A 37 -5.41 -11.21 12.85
C PHE A 37 -5.27 -9.95 12.01
N GLN A 38 -6.24 -9.03 12.10
CA GLN A 38 -6.30 -7.84 11.27
C GLN A 38 -5.00 -7.02 11.35
N ASN A 39 -4.50 -6.72 12.55
CA ASN A 39 -3.28 -5.93 12.73
C ASN A 39 -1.99 -6.65 12.28
N THR A 40 -2.01 -7.98 12.18
CA THR A 40 -0.82 -8.76 11.76
C THR A 40 -0.82 -9.03 10.25
N MET A 41 -2.00 -9.20 9.66
CA MET A 41 -2.17 -9.59 8.25
C MET A 41 -2.51 -8.40 7.34
N CYS A 42 -3.01 -7.31 7.92
CA CYS A 42 -3.45 -6.13 7.19
C CYS A 42 -2.83 -4.87 7.81
N GLN A 43 -2.47 -3.92 6.96
CA GLN A 43 -2.16 -2.57 7.41
C GLN A 43 -3.48 -1.83 7.63
N THR A 44 -3.77 -1.49 8.89
CA THR A 44 -5.02 -0.84 9.32
C THR A 44 -4.86 0.65 9.58
N GLU A 45 -3.63 1.14 9.60
CA GLU A 45 -3.33 2.55 9.81
C GLU A 45 -3.80 3.36 8.61
N ASP A 46 -4.48 4.47 8.89
CA ASP A 46 -4.88 5.41 7.86
C ASP A 46 -3.64 5.97 7.17
N ILE A 47 -3.76 6.13 5.86
CA ILE A 47 -2.69 6.70 5.05
C ILE A 47 -2.71 8.21 5.30
N THR A 48 -1.72 8.68 6.08
CA THR A 48 -1.48 10.11 6.30
C THR A 48 -0.68 10.73 5.16
N SER A 49 -0.78 12.05 4.99
CA SER A 49 0.08 12.91 4.17
C SER A 49 1.55 12.61 4.42
N ASN A 50 1.96 12.49 5.70
CA ASN A 50 3.33 12.15 6.08
C ASN A 50 3.74 10.73 5.66
N THR A 51 2.82 9.76 5.76
CA THR A 51 3.06 8.40 5.27
C THR A 51 3.25 8.43 3.75
N LEU A 52 2.38 9.12 3.01
CA LEU A 52 2.48 9.27 1.56
C LEU A 52 3.76 9.97 1.13
N GLU A 53 4.15 11.06 1.80
CA GLU A 53 5.39 11.77 1.49
C GLU A 53 6.61 10.85 1.58
N LYS A 54 6.66 9.97 2.58
CA LYS A 54 7.76 9.02 2.79
C LYS A 54 7.80 7.87 1.77
N LEU A 55 6.70 7.59 1.07
CA LEU A 55 6.65 6.53 0.06
C LEU A 55 7.35 6.92 -1.24
N PHE A 56 7.56 8.21 -1.48
CA PHE A 56 8.16 8.70 -2.73
C PHE A 56 9.51 9.36 -2.48
N SER A 57 10.45 9.10 -3.39
CA SER A 57 11.71 9.82 -3.44
C SER A 57 11.65 10.85 -4.57
N ILE A 58 11.85 12.12 -4.22
CA ILE A 58 11.83 13.20 -5.19
C ILE A 58 13.15 13.22 -5.95
N MET A 59 13.06 13.02 -7.27
CA MET A 59 14.20 13.16 -8.17
C MET A 59 14.29 14.58 -8.70
N TYR A 60 15.12 15.40 -8.06
CA TYR A 60 15.36 16.76 -8.49
C TYR A 60 16.35 16.86 -9.65
N SER A 61 16.19 17.88 -10.48
CA SER A 61 17.22 18.32 -11.41
C SER A 61 18.43 18.90 -10.66
N GLU A 62 19.56 19.04 -11.38
CA GLU A 62 20.78 19.64 -10.84
C GLU A 62 20.51 20.98 -10.15
N GLN A 63 21.22 21.19 -9.04
CA GLN A 63 21.10 22.40 -8.25
C GLN A 63 21.59 23.61 -9.07
N GLY A 64 20.80 24.68 -9.09
CA GLY A 64 21.10 25.88 -9.90
C GLY A 64 20.53 25.85 -11.32
N SER A 65 19.96 24.73 -11.78
CA SER A 65 19.20 24.71 -13.03
C SER A 65 17.93 25.56 -12.94
N SER A 66 17.48 26.12 -14.07
CA SER A 66 16.20 26.84 -14.14
C SER A 66 15.00 25.96 -13.82
N LYS A 67 15.15 24.63 -13.95
CA LYS A 67 14.12 23.63 -13.61
C LYS A 67 13.95 23.48 -12.10
N ARG A 68 15.04 23.63 -11.32
CA ARG A 68 15.03 23.40 -9.87
C ARG A 68 14.04 24.30 -9.13
N SER A 69 13.90 25.57 -9.54
CA SER A 69 12.94 26.49 -8.92
C SER A 69 11.48 26.08 -9.18
N ILE A 70 11.20 25.60 -10.39
CA ILE A 70 9.88 25.12 -10.78
C ILE A 70 9.54 23.83 -10.02
N GLU A 71 10.47 22.88 -9.96
CA GLU A 71 10.32 21.62 -9.21
C GLU A 71 10.01 21.89 -7.75
N ASN A 72 10.78 22.76 -7.08
CA ASN A 72 10.55 23.11 -5.68
C ASN A 72 9.12 23.64 -5.46
N ARG A 73 8.62 24.50 -6.35
CA ARG A 73 7.26 25.03 -6.27
C ARG A 73 6.21 23.94 -6.46
N ILE A 74 6.39 23.04 -7.41
CA ILE A 74 5.47 21.91 -7.65
C ILE A 74 5.40 21.02 -6.40
N ILE A 75 6.54 20.74 -5.78
CA ILE A 75 6.61 19.89 -4.59
C ILE A 75 5.95 20.55 -3.38
N SER A 76 6.10 21.87 -3.21
CA SER A 76 5.34 22.62 -2.20
C SER A 76 3.84 22.44 -2.41
N PHE A 77 3.34 22.66 -3.63
CA PHE A 77 1.91 22.48 -3.91
C PHE A 77 1.42 21.05 -3.71
N TRP A 78 2.25 20.05 -4.03
CA TRP A 78 1.92 18.65 -3.77
C TRP A 78 1.79 18.36 -2.27
N ARG A 79 2.71 18.88 -1.45
CA ARG A 79 2.65 18.73 0.02
C ARG A 79 1.43 19.43 0.61
N ASP A 80 1.13 20.64 0.14
CA ASP A 80 -0.06 21.38 0.57
C ASP A 80 -1.34 20.59 0.22
N PHE A 81 -1.42 20.07 -1.01
CA PHE A 81 -2.53 19.21 -1.43
C PHE A 81 -2.68 17.95 -0.58
N LEU A 82 -1.57 17.29 -0.23
CA LEU A 82 -1.61 16.11 0.63
C LEU A 82 -2.16 16.44 2.02
N LEU A 83 -1.79 17.59 2.59
CA LEU A 83 -2.33 18.05 3.88
C LEU A 83 -3.82 18.39 3.80
N ASP A 84 -4.29 18.98 2.69
CA ASP A 84 -5.70 19.30 2.48
C ASP A 84 -6.59 18.04 2.32
N CYS A 85 -5.99 16.89 2.03
CA CYS A 85 -6.70 15.62 1.84
C CYS A 85 -6.83 14.78 3.12
N GLU A 86 -6.17 15.19 4.21
CA GLU A 86 -6.36 14.61 5.55
C GLU A 86 -7.59 15.20 6.26
#